data_AF-A0A378W1E4-F1
#
_entry.id   AF-A0A378W1E4-F1
#
_cell.length_a   1.000
_cell.length_b   1.000
_cell.length_c   1.000
_cell.angle_alpha   90.00
_cell.angle_beta   90.00
_cell.angle_gamma   90.00
#
_symmetry.space_group_name_H-M   'P 1'
#
loop_
_entity.id
_entity.type
_entity.pdbx_description
1 polymer ?
#
loop_
_entity_poly.entity_id
_entity_poly.type
_entity_poly.pdbx_seq_one_letter_code
_entity_poly.pdbx_strand_id
1 'polypeptide(L)'
;MYALGLAAALFTGETDVAKILLGAGLGITGILAVVLSTVTTTFLDTYSAGASANNISARFAETPVAVGVTLIGTVLAVMLPVTEYETSCCLSARYLRRWRRFDCRLFRLKTA
;
A
#
# COMPACT_ATOMS: atom_id res chain seq x y z
N MET A 1 -3.24 0.86 -10.58
CA MET A 1 -4.16 1.06 -9.44
C MET A 1 -5.08 2.25 -9.64
N TYR A 2 -4.58 3.49 -9.79
CA TYR A 2 -5.45 4.68 -9.83
C TYR A 2 -6.29 4.86 -11.09
N ALA A 3 -5.75 4.62 -12.30
CA ALA A 3 -6.49 4.90 -13.54
C ALA A 3 -7.73 4.01 -13.72
N LEU A 4 -7.62 2.70 -13.46
CA LEU A 4 -8.73 1.77 -13.55
C LEU A 4 -9.80 2.03 -12.48
N GLY A 5 -9.39 2.35 -11.25
CA GLY A 5 -10.32 2.72 -10.17
C GLY A 5 -11.06 4.03 -10.46
N LEU A 6 -10.36 5.05 -10.96
CA LEU A 6 -10.96 6.33 -11.34
C LEU A 6 -11.95 6.16 -12.50
N ALA A 7 -11.57 5.41 -13.53
CA ALA A 7 -12.47 5.12 -14.66
C ALA A 7 -13.74 4.40 -14.16
N ALA A 8 -13.57 3.36 -13.33
CA ALA A 8 -14.71 2.60 -12.80
C ALA A 8 -15.62 3.46 -11.90
N ALA A 9 -15.07 4.34 -11.06
CA ALA A 9 -15.84 5.26 -10.23
C ALA A 9 -16.61 6.29 -11.06
N LEU A 10 -16.03 6.80 -12.16
CA LEU A 10 -16.72 7.72 -13.06
C LEU A 10 -17.87 7.06 -13.83
N PHE A 11 -17.73 5.78 -14.18
CA PHE A 11 -18.78 5.04 -14.89
C PHE A 11 -19.91 4.54 -13.97
N THR A 12 -19.61 4.19 -12.72
CA THR A 12 -20.59 3.58 -11.79
C THR A 12 -21.13 4.54 -10.74
N GLY A 13 -20.45 5.66 -10.47
CA GLY A 13 -20.82 6.62 -9.42
C GLY A 13 -20.54 6.15 -7.99
N GLU A 14 -20.06 4.91 -7.81
CA GLU A 14 -19.72 4.33 -6.51
C GLU A 14 -18.21 4.40 -6.25
N THR A 15 -17.84 4.47 -4.97
CA THR A 15 -16.43 4.49 -4.53
C THR A 15 -15.96 3.16 -3.96
N ASP A 16 -16.91 2.26 -3.64
CA ASP A 16 -16.62 0.94 -3.08
C ASP A 16 -16.34 -0.07 -4.19
N VAL A 17 -15.11 -0.60 -4.20
CA VAL A 17 -14.63 -1.56 -5.19
C VAL A 17 -15.50 -2.81 -5.26
N ALA A 18 -16.07 -3.26 -4.12
CA ALA A 18 -16.94 -4.44 -4.10
C ALA A 18 -18.24 -4.20 -4.88
N LYS A 19 -18.86 -3.03 -4.71
CA LYS A 19 -20.08 -2.64 -5.42
C LYS A 19 -19.82 -2.39 -6.90
N ILE A 20 -18.68 -1.78 -7.23
CA ILE A 20 -18.24 -1.56 -8.62
C ILE A 20 -18.08 -2.90 -9.35
N LEU A 21 -17.45 -3.89 -8.73
CA LEU A 21 -17.27 -5.23 -9.32
C LEU A 21 -18.59 -5.99 -9.49
N LEU A 22 -19.46 -5.92 -8.48
CA LEU A 22 -20.80 -6.53 -8.54
C LEU A 22 -21.65 -5.88 -9.65
N GLY A 23 -21.62 -4.55 -9.77
CA GLY A 23 -22.30 -3.81 -10.83
C GLY A 23 -21.76 -4.08 -12.24
N ALA A 24 -20.47 -4.42 -12.36
CA ALA A 24 -19.81 -4.78 -13.61
C ALA A 24 -20.05 -6.24 -14.04
N GLY A 25 -20.81 -7.04 -13.29
CA GLY A 25 -21.08 -8.45 -13.59
C GLY A 25 -19.93 -9.41 -13.24
N LEU A 26 -18.87 -8.90 -12.61
CA LEU A 26 -17.72 -9.67 -12.13
C LEU A 26 -17.94 -10.12 -10.69
N GLY A 27 -19.05 -10.81 -10.43
CA GLY A 27 -19.46 -11.21 -9.07
C GLY A 27 -18.43 -12.09 -8.36
N ILE A 28 -18.60 -13.42 -8.43
CA ILE A 28 -17.74 -14.36 -7.70
C ILE A 28 -16.30 -14.31 -8.22
N THR A 29 -16.11 -14.20 -9.54
CA THR A 29 -14.78 -14.16 -10.17
C THR A 29 -14.00 -12.89 -9.78
N GLY A 30 -14.67 -11.75 -9.64
CA GLY A 30 -14.03 -10.50 -9.23
C GLY A 30 -13.61 -10.55 -7.76
N ILE A 31 -14.47 -11.09 -6.88
CA ILE A 31 -14.12 -11.30 -5.47
C ILE A 31 -12.92 -12.25 -5.34
N LEU A 32 -12.93 -13.37 -6.08
CA LEU A 32 -11.82 -14.32 -6.07
C LEU A 32 -10.52 -13.68 -6.57
N ALA A 33 -10.59 -12.87 -7.63
CA ALA A 33 -9.43 -12.14 -8.14
C ALA A 33 -8.86 -11.15 -7.09
N VAL A 34 -9.72 -10.42 -6.38
CA VAL A 34 -9.31 -9.49 -5.31
C VAL A 34 -8.65 -10.25 -4.14
N VAL A 35 -9.23 -11.36 -3.70
CA VAL A 35 -8.68 -12.17 -2.61
C VAL A 35 -7.32 -12.77 -3.02
N LEU A 36 -7.20 -13.34 -4.22
CA LEU A 36 -5.93 -13.88 -4.71
C LEU A 36 -4.87 -12.79 -4.88
N SER A 37 -5.26 -11.60 -5.37
CA SER A 37 -4.35 -10.46 -5.52
C SER A 37 -3.87 -9.91 -4.18
N THR A 38 -4.73 -9.88 -3.15
CA THR A 38 -4.36 -9.40 -1.82
C THR A 38 -3.40 -10.36 -1.14
N VAL A 39 -3.65 -11.67 -1.18
CA VAL A 39 -2.72 -12.69 -0.64
C VAL A 39 -1.35 -12.60 -1.31
N THR A 40 -1.32 -12.54 -2.64
CA THR A 40 -0.05 -12.47 -3.40
C THR A 40 0.73 -11.19 -3.06
N THR A 41 0.05 -10.06 -2.92
CA THR A 41 0.71 -8.78 -2.61
C THR A 41 1.21 -8.74 -1.16
N THR A 42 0.44 -9.26 -0.19
CA THR A 42 0.88 -9.35 1.22
C THR A 42 2.11 -10.25 1.39
N PHE A 43 2.20 -11.34 0.60
CA PHE A 43 3.42 -12.16 0.55
C PHE A 43 4.63 -11.34 0.09
N LEU A 44 4.49 -10.54 -0.96
CA LEU A 44 5.58 -9.70 -1.47
C LEU A 44 5.96 -8.58 -0.48
N ASP A 45 4.97 -7.98 0.20
CA ASP A 45 5.19 -6.93 1.20
C ASP A 45 6.00 -7.44 2.40
N THR A 46 5.62 -8.63 2.91
CA THR A 46 6.27 -9.24 4.08
C THR A 46 7.61 -9.88 3.75
N TYR A 47 7.76 -10.43 2.53
CA TYR A 47 9.05 -10.89 2.02
C TYR A 47 10.07 -9.76 1.95
N SER A 48 9.67 -8.60 1.41
CA SER A 48 10.54 -7.42 1.35
C SER A 48 10.96 -6.93 2.74
N ALA A 49 10.05 -6.95 3.72
CA ALA A 49 10.35 -6.63 5.11
C ALA A 49 11.33 -7.64 5.74
N GLY A 50 11.16 -8.94 5.46
CA GLY A 50 12.05 -10.01 5.91
C GLY A 50 13.46 -9.88 5.35
N ALA A 51 13.59 -9.67 4.03
CA ALA A 51 14.89 -9.48 3.37
C ALA A 51 15.62 -8.22 3.89
N SER A 52 14.88 -7.13 4.15
CA SER A 52 15.44 -5.91 4.74
C SER A 52 15.93 -6.13 6.17
N ALA A 53 15.20 -6.90 6.97
CA ALA A 53 15.61 -7.24 8.33
C ALA A 53 16.86 -8.14 8.34
N ASN A 54 16.94 -9.10 7.42
CA ASN A 54 18.10 -9.97 7.25
C ASN A 54 19.36 -9.16 6.85
N ASN A 55 19.21 -8.18 5.95
CA ASN A 55 20.31 -7.31 5.52
C ASN A 55 20.82 -6.36 6.63
N ILE A 56 19.93 -5.90 7.53
CA ILE A 56 20.31 -5.06 8.68
C ILE A 56 20.91 -5.92 9.82
N SER A 57 20.41 -7.14 10.00
CA SER A 57 20.84 -8.05 11.05
C SER A 57 20.76 -9.49 10.55
N ALA A 58 21.92 -10.08 10.21
CA ALA A 58 22.08 -11.47 9.78
C ALA A 58 21.68 -12.53 10.84
N ARG A 59 21.18 -12.09 12.00
CA ARG A 59 20.72 -12.95 13.09
C ARG A 59 19.27 -13.42 12.94
N PHE A 60 18.49 -12.81 12.06
CA PHE A 60 17.07 -13.13 11.88
C PHE A 60 16.83 -13.84 10.55
N ALA A 61 16.30 -15.06 10.62
CA ALA A 61 15.82 -15.77 9.44
C ALA A 61 14.59 -15.05 8.86
N GLU A 62 14.46 -15.08 7.54
CA GLU A 62 13.42 -14.35 6.80
C GLU A 62 12.01 -14.85 7.13
N THR A 63 11.85 -16.16 7.35
CA THR A 63 10.57 -16.81 7.64
C THR A 63 9.91 -16.38 8.95
N PRO A 64 10.58 -16.39 10.13
CA PRO A 64 9.95 -15.93 11.37
C PRO A 64 9.65 -14.42 11.37
N VAL A 65 10.45 -13.61 10.66
CA VAL A 65 10.19 -12.17 10.54
C VAL A 65 8.95 -11.92 9.68
N ALA A 66 8.80 -12.62 8.56
CA ALA A 66 7.62 -12.50 7.71
C ALA A 66 6.31 -12.86 8.44
N VAL A 67 6.34 -13.92 9.27
CA VAL A 67 5.20 -14.30 10.12
C VAL A 67 4.93 -13.24 11.19
N GLY A 68 5.97 -12.68 11.83
CA GLY A 68 5.80 -11.60 12.79
C GLY A 68 5.16 -10.35 12.18
N VAL A 69 5.65 -9.93 11.02
CA VAL A 69 5.16 -8.73 10.30
C VAL A 69 3.71 -8.89 9.84
N THR A 70 3.33 -10.06 9.31
CA THR A 70 1.93 -10.34 8.92
C THR A 70 0.98 -10.32 10.11
N LEU A 71 1.37 -10.92 11.23
CA LEU A 71 0.53 -10.96 12.44
C LEU A 71 0.32 -9.56 13.01
N ILE A 72 1.41 -8.79 13.16
CA ILE A 72 1.36 -7.40 13.64
C ILE A 72 0.52 -6.55 12.69
N GLY A 73 0.72 -6.67 11.37
CA GLY A 73 -0.05 -5.95 10.37
C GLY A 73 -1.55 -6.24 10.43
N THR A 74 -1.94 -7.48 10.71
CA THR A 74 -3.34 -7.88 10.83
C THR A 74 -3.98 -7.30 12.09
N VAL A 75 -3.29 -7.34 13.22
CA VAL A 75 -3.76 -6.70 14.47
C VAL A 75 -3.91 -5.19 14.29
N LEU A 76 -2.95 -4.56 13.62
CA LEU A 76 -2.97 -3.11 13.34
C LEU A 76 -4.10 -2.71 12.38
N ALA A 77 -4.43 -3.57 11.41
CA ALA A 77 -5.53 -3.35 10.47
C ALA A 77 -6.91 -3.41 11.15
N VAL A 78 -7.07 -4.25 12.18
CA VAL A 78 -8.33 -4.34 12.94
C VAL A 78 -8.50 -3.15 13.89
N MET A 79 -7.41 -2.67 14.49
CA MET A 79 -7.45 -1.65 15.54
C MET A 79 -7.57 -0.22 15.02
N LEU A 80 -7.14 0.05 13.78
CA LEU A 80 -7.01 1.42 13.27
C LEU A 80 -7.88 1.64 12.02
N PRO A 81 -8.81 2.61 12.05
CA PRO A 81 -9.64 2.93 10.89
C PRO A 81 -8.83 3.62 9.79
N VAL A 82 -9.18 3.32 8.54
CA VAL A 82 -8.47 3.81 7.33
C VAL A 82 -8.40 5.34 7.24
N THR A 83 -9.38 6.05 7.80
CA THR A 83 -9.47 7.52 7.77
C THR A 83 -8.30 8.21 8.50
N GLU A 84 -7.85 7.62 9.61
CA GLU A 84 -6.74 8.15 10.40
C GLU A 84 -5.39 7.88 9.72
N TYR A 85 -5.28 6.74 9.02
CA TYR A 85 -4.12 6.41 8.21
C TYR A 85 -3.98 7.32 6.98
N GLU A 86 -5.08 7.60 6.27
CA GLU A 86 -5.06 8.45 5.09
C GLU A 86 -4.57 9.87 5.40
N THR A 87 -5.04 10.45 6.51
CA THR A 87 -4.65 11.79 6.93
C THR A 87 -3.16 11.85 7.25
N SER A 88 -2.66 10.86 7.98
CA SER A 88 -1.25 10.73 8.37
C SER A 88 -0.32 10.54 7.16
N CYS A 89 -0.69 9.63 6.25
CA CYS A 89 0.07 9.37 5.03
C CYS A 89 0.01 10.56 4.06
N CYS A 90 -1.13 11.24 3.93
CA CYS A 90 -1.25 12.40 3.07
C CYS A 90 -0.41 13.58 3.60
N LEU A 91 -0.35 13.76 4.92
CA LEU A 91 0.51 14.75 5.56
C LEU A 91 2.00 14.44 5.32
N SER A 92 2.45 13.21 5.57
CA SER A 92 3.83 12.81 5.32
C SER A 92 4.19 12.92 3.84
N ALA A 93 3.30 12.55 2.92
CA ALA A 93 3.48 12.72 1.48
C ALA A 93 3.52 14.20 1.06
N ARG A 94 2.82 15.10 1.75
CA ARG A 94 2.94 16.56 1.56
C ARG A 94 4.31 17.05 2.05
N TYR A 95 4.78 16.56 3.19
CA TYR A 95 6.11 16.89 3.73
C TYR A 95 7.24 16.38 2.82
N LEU A 96 7.19 15.12 2.36
CA LEU A 96 8.17 14.57 1.41
C LEU A 96 8.13 15.30 0.06
N ARG A 97 6.95 15.69 -0.46
CA ARG A 97 6.87 16.53 -1.67
C ARG A 97 7.46 17.93 -1.48
N ARG A 98 7.46 18.45 -0.25
CA ARG A 98 8.11 19.71 0.08
C ARG A 98 9.64 19.54 0.21
N TRP A 99 10.09 18.46 0.84
CA TRP A 99 11.51 18.09 0.92
C TRP A 99 12.13 17.82 -0.45
N ARG A 100 11.46 17.02 -1.31
CA ARG A 100 11.94 16.75 -2.67
C ARG A 100 12.01 18.02 -3.54
N ARG A 101 11.11 18.98 -3.32
CA ARG A 101 11.18 20.31 -3.96
C ARG A 101 12.31 21.18 -3.41
N PHE A 102 12.67 21.03 -2.14
CA PHE A 102 13.81 21.72 -1.53
C PHE A 102 15.13 21.17 -2.06
N ASP A 103 15.25 19.84 -2.15
CA ASP A 103 16.44 19.16 -2.62
C ASP A 103 16.73 19.45 -4.10
N CYS A 104 15.69 19.44 -4.96
CA CYS A 104 15.84 19.86 -6.36
C CYS A 104 16.25 21.32 -6.54
N ARG A 105 15.93 22.23 -5.60
CA ARG A 105 16.37 23.64 -5.66
C ARG A 105 17.80 23.80 -5.15
N LEU A 106 18.18 23.05 -4.10
CA LEU A 106 19.54 23.05 -3.57
C LEU A 106 20.55 22.48 -4.57
N PHE A 107 20.18 21.38 -5.26
CA PHE A 107 21.02 20.79 -6.30
C PHE A 107 21.25 21.75 -7.47
N ARG A 108 20.23 22.55 -7.83
CA ARG A 108 20.31 23.58 -8.88
C ARG A 108 21.17 24.78 -8.51
N LEU A 109 21.26 25.12 -7.21
CA LEU A 109 22.10 26.20 -6.68
C LEU A 109 23.56 25.79 -6.49
N LYS A 110 23.85 24.49 -6.38
CA LYS A 110 25.22 23.98 -6.24
C LYS A 110 25.90 23.70 -7.59
N THR A 111 25.15 23.77 -8.68
CA THR A 111 25.62 23.59 -10.07
C THR A 111 25.60 24.90 -10.88
N ALA A 112 25.51 26.05 -10.23
CA ALA A 112 25.56 27.38 -10.84
C ALA A 112 26.71 28.21 -10.25
#